data_AF-B3RR68-F1
#
_entry.id   AF-B3RR68-F1
#
_cell.length_a   1.000
_cell.length_b   1.000
_cell.length_c   1.000
_cell.angle_alpha   90.00
_cell.angle_beta   90.00
_cell.angle_gamma   90.00
#
_symmetry.space_group_name_H-M   'P 1'
#
loop_
_entity.id
_entity.type
_entity.pdbx_description
1 polymer ?
#
loop_
_entity_poly.entity_id
_entity_poly.type
_entity_poly.pdbx_seq_one_letter_code
_entity_poly.pdbx_strand_id
1 'polypeptide(L)'
;QKYKNTRAFNPTLHDTSRKTKQIMETQIQGVCSRCKDVIEWKIRYKKYKPLTQPGKCVKCLERNIMQSYYVICSNCSTTHGYCAKCGKKFENMDK
;
A
#
# COMPACT_ATOMS: atom_id res chain seq x y z
N GLN A 1 -3.06 16.97 -30.83
CA GLN A 1 -3.21 17.76 -29.59
C GLN A 1 -3.69 16.81 -28.48
N LYS A 2 -2.92 16.59 -27.40
CA LYS A 2 -3.33 15.70 -26.30
C LYS A 2 -4.11 16.52 -25.27
N TYR A 3 -5.33 16.10 -24.97
CA TYR A 3 -6.14 16.73 -23.92
C TYR A 3 -5.44 16.57 -22.56
N LYS A 4 -5.26 17.69 -21.84
CA LYS A 4 -4.74 17.70 -20.47
C LYS A 4 -5.93 17.84 -19.53
N ASN A 5 -5.99 16.99 -18.51
CA ASN A 5 -7.00 17.15 -17.46
C ASN A 5 -6.82 18.49 -16.74
N THR A 6 -7.91 19.25 -16.63
CA THR A 6 -7.94 20.56 -15.95
C THR A 6 -7.95 20.44 -14.43
N ARG A 7 -8.34 19.28 -13.91
CA ARG A 7 -8.43 18.99 -12.47
C ARG A 7 -7.90 17.59 -12.15
N ALA A 8 -7.33 17.44 -10.95
CA ALA A 8 -6.89 16.15 -10.44
C ALA A 8 -8.10 15.23 -10.19
N PHE A 9 -7.90 13.92 -10.33
CA PHE A 9 -8.94 12.95 -10.03
C PHE A 9 -9.29 12.97 -8.54
N ASN A 10 -10.55 13.25 -8.21
CA ASN A 10 -11.07 13.13 -6.85
C ASN A 10 -11.96 11.88 -6.73
N PRO A 11 -11.50 10.83 -6.04
CA PRO A 11 -12.27 9.61 -5.83
C PRO A 11 -13.57 9.79 -5.01
N THR A 12 -13.72 10.83 -4.19
CA THR A 12 -14.94 11.04 -3.38
C THR A 12 -16.00 11.89 -4.09
N LEU A 13 -15.70 12.46 -5.27
CA LEU A 13 -16.57 13.41 -5.95
C LEU A 13 -17.94 12.81 -6.33
N HIS A 14 -17.99 11.52 -6.68
CA HIS A 14 -19.20 10.86 -7.14
C HIS A 14 -19.53 9.55 -6.40
N ASP A 15 -18.57 8.98 -5.68
CA ASP A 15 -18.79 7.76 -4.91
C ASP A 15 -18.29 7.96 -3.49
N THR A 16 -19.28 8.05 -2.60
CA THR A 16 -19.16 8.31 -1.17
C THR A 16 -19.39 7.03 -0.35
N SER A 17 -19.32 5.86 -0.98
CA SER A 17 -19.57 4.58 -0.31
C SER A 17 -18.67 4.39 0.91
N ARG A 18 -19.21 3.73 1.94
CA ARG A 18 -18.48 3.41 3.18
C ARG A 18 -17.16 2.70 2.90
N LYS A 19 -17.16 1.81 1.91
CA LYS A 19 -15.97 1.06 1.49
C LYS A 19 -14.87 1.97 0.93
N THR A 20 -15.21 2.94 0.08
CA THR A 20 -14.25 3.90 -0.47
C THR A 20 -13.64 4.76 0.64
N LYS A 21 -14.43 5.21 1.62
CA LYS A 21 -13.94 5.94 2.79
C LYS A 21 -12.95 5.11 3.63
N GLN A 22 -13.30 3.87 3.95
CA GLN A 22 -12.44 2.95 4.70
C GLN A 22 -11.10 2.68 3.98
N ILE A 23 -11.12 2.54 2.65
CA ILE A 23 -9.89 2.36 1.87
C ILE A 23 -9.02 3.62 1.88
N MET A 24 -9.60 4.83 1.91
CA MET A 24 -8.83 6.08 2.00
C MET A 24 -8.17 6.28 3.35
N GLU A 25 -8.84 5.86 4.43
CA GLU A 25 -8.34 5.94 5.79
C GLU A 25 -7.31 4.84 6.10
N THR A 26 -7.09 3.90 5.17
CA THR A 26 -6.10 2.83 5.34
C THR A 26 -4.69 3.40 5.44
N GLN A 27 -4.08 3.25 6.62
CA GLN A 27 -2.72 3.72 6.87
C GLN A 27 -1.68 2.77 6.27
N ILE A 28 -0.84 3.30 5.38
CA ILE A 28 0.27 2.57 4.77
C ILE A 28 1.51 2.73 5.65
N GLN A 29 1.96 1.65 6.29
CA GLN A 29 3.11 1.62 7.20
C GLN A 29 4.13 0.54 6.80
N GLY A 30 5.37 0.67 7.26
CA GLY A 30 6.41 -0.34 7.06
C GLY A 30 6.84 -0.52 5.61
N VAL A 31 6.67 0.47 4.74
CA VAL A 31 7.10 0.43 3.34
C VAL A 31 8.00 1.61 2.98
N CYS A 32 8.87 1.44 1.98
CA CYS A 32 9.69 2.53 1.46
C CYS A 32 8.85 3.62 0.78
N SER A 33 9.40 4.83 0.64
CA SER A 33 8.75 5.99 -0.02
C SER A 33 8.17 5.62 -1.38
N ARG A 34 9.00 5.03 -2.25
CA ARG A 34 8.57 4.56 -3.58
C ARG A 34 7.39 3.56 -3.51
N CYS A 35 7.40 2.65 -2.55
CA CYS A 35 6.30 1.68 -2.40
C CYS A 35 5.04 2.32 -1.82
N LYS A 36 5.20 3.30 -0.92
CA LYS A 36 4.13 4.11 -0.37
C LYS A 36 3.38 4.82 -1.49
N ASP A 37 4.09 5.50 -2.39
CA ASP A 37 3.48 6.21 -3.53
C ASP A 37 2.67 5.28 -4.43
N VAL A 38 3.18 4.07 -4.68
CA VAL A 38 2.48 3.06 -5.49
C VAL A 38 1.18 2.60 -4.83
N ILE A 39 1.20 2.36 -3.51
CA ILE A 39 -0.01 1.94 -2.79
C ILE A 39 -0.99 3.11 -2.67
N GLU A 40 -0.50 4.31 -2.36
CA GLU A 40 -1.32 5.51 -2.25
C GLU A 40 -1.99 5.85 -3.58
N TRP A 41 -1.27 5.72 -4.70
CA TRP A 41 -1.86 5.85 -6.03
C TRP A 41 -2.98 4.82 -6.26
N LYS A 42 -2.80 3.56 -5.84
CA LYS A 42 -3.86 2.55 -5.93
C LYS A 42 -5.08 2.94 -5.09
N ILE A 43 -4.89 3.49 -3.89
CA ILE A 43 -5.99 3.99 -3.04
C ILE A 43 -6.69 5.16 -3.73
N ARG A 44 -5.93 6.18 -4.15
CA ARG A 44 -6.44 7.41 -4.79
C ARG A 44 -7.25 7.12 -6.05
N TYR A 45 -6.83 6.14 -6.84
CA TYR A 45 -7.52 5.77 -8.09
C TYR A 45 -8.47 4.57 -7.93
N LYS A 46 -8.83 4.18 -6.70
CA LYS A 46 -9.73 3.05 -6.41
C LYS A 46 -9.30 1.71 -7.01
N LYS A 47 -8.00 1.54 -7.25
CA LYS A 47 -7.36 0.31 -7.74
C LYS A 47 -6.84 -0.57 -6.60
N TYR A 48 -7.03 -0.16 -5.35
CA TYR A 48 -6.64 -0.91 -4.16
C TYR A 48 -7.59 -2.09 -3.93
N LYS A 49 -7.03 -3.31 -3.89
CA LYS A 49 -7.76 -4.55 -3.63
C LYS A 49 -7.45 -5.04 -2.22
N PRO A 50 -8.33 -4.85 -1.22
CA PRO A 50 -8.08 -5.35 0.13
C PRO A 50 -8.01 -6.88 0.14
N LEU A 51 -7.29 -7.42 1.12
CA LEU A 51 -7.23 -8.88 1.34
C LEU A 51 -8.50 -9.34 2.04
N THR A 52 -9.03 -10.49 1.63
CA THR A 52 -10.13 -11.19 2.34
C THR A 52 -9.60 -12.18 3.38
N GLN A 53 -8.37 -12.67 3.19
CA GLN A 53 -7.69 -13.60 4.09
C GLN A 53 -6.24 -13.15 4.30
N PRO A 54 -5.62 -13.48 5.44
CA PRO A 54 -4.21 -13.18 5.68
C PRO A 54 -3.28 -13.80 4.62
N GLY A 55 -2.37 -13.00 4.10
CA GLY A 55 -1.31 -13.44 3.18
C GLY A 55 -0.15 -14.11 3.91
N LYS A 56 0.62 -14.93 3.17
CA LYS A 56 1.82 -15.61 3.68
C LYS A 56 3.04 -14.67 3.64
N CYS A 57 3.72 -14.51 4.77
CA CYS A 57 4.97 -13.77 4.90
C CYS A 57 6.13 -14.51 4.23
N VAL A 58 6.92 -13.84 3.39
CA VAL A 58 8.12 -14.45 2.77
C VAL A 58 9.28 -14.64 3.75
N LYS A 59 9.21 -14.04 4.95
CA LYS A 59 10.27 -14.13 5.98
C LYS A 59 9.98 -15.18 7.03
N CYS A 60 8.86 -15.06 7.76
CA CYS A 60 8.48 -16.06 8.78
C CYS A 60 7.65 -17.23 8.23
N LEU A 61 7.21 -17.18 6.96
CA LEU A 61 6.38 -18.22 6.32
C LEU A 61 4.98 -18.42 6.93
N GLU A 62 4.61 -17.63 7.93
CA GLU A 62 3.27 -17.62 8.53
C GLU A 62 2.26 -16.81 7.72
N ARG A 63 0.96 -17.10 7.90
CA ARG A 63 -0.14 -16.36 7.28
C ARG A 63 -0.61 -15.21 8.17
N ASN A 64 0.19 -14.16 8.28
CA ASN A 64 -0.05 -13.00 9.14
C ASN A 64 0.03 -11.65 8.40
N ILE A 65 0.06 -11.65 7.07
CA ILE A 65 -0.01 -10.39 6.30
C ILE A 65 -1.47 -9.93 6.22
N MET A 66 -1.79 -8.84 6.92
CA MET A 66 -3.13 -8.24 6.90
C MET A 66 -3.29 -7.15 5.83
N GLN A 67 -2.19 -6.52 5.42
CA GLN A 67 -2.20 -5.41 4.46
C GLN A 67 -2.05 -5.92 3.02
N SER A 68 -2.83 -5.34 2.10
CA SER A 68 -2.74 -5.75 0.70
C SER A 68 -1.45 -5.25 0.05
N TYR A 69 -0.96 -6.01 -0.93
CA TYR A 69 0.30 -5.78 -1.65
C TYR A 69 1.57 -5.95 -0.82
N TYR A 70 1.46 -6.42 0.43
CA TYR A 70 2.60 -6.70 1.29
C TYR A 70 3.06 -8.14 1.04
N VAL A 71 4.36 -8.36 1.10
CA VAL A 71 5.00 -9.67 0.99
C VAL A 71 5.70 -10.07 2.29
N ILE A 72 5.98 -9.11 3.17
CA ILE A 72 6.49 -9.33 4.52
C ILE A 72 5.45 -8.80 5.53
N CYS A 73 5.27 -9.51 6.64
CA CYS A 73 4.39 -9.07 7.71
C CYS A 73 4.96 -7.90 8.52
N SER A 74 4.11 -7.26 9.33
CA SER A 74 4.50 -6.10 10.15
C SER A 74 5.68 -6.43 11.07
N ASN A 75 5.61 -7.56 11.78
CA ASN A 75 6.65 -7.98 12.72
C ASN A 75 8.01 -8.14 12.01
N CYS A 76 8.06 -8.92 10.93
CA CYS A 76 9.31 -9.12 10.19
C CYS A 76 9.82 -7.82 9.53
N SER A 77 8.95 -6.91 9.14
CA SER A 77 9.33 -5.60 8.61
C SER A 77 10.03 -4.76 9.67
N THR A 78 9.45 -4.68 10.88
CA THR A 78 10.00 -3.91 12.00
C THR A 78 11.26 -4.53 12.56
N THR A 79 11.28 -5.84 12.80
CA THR A 79 12.43 -6.55 13.41
C THR A 79 13.68 -6.50 12.54
N HIS A 80 13.53 -6.58 11.22
CA HIS A 80 14.68 -6.66 10.32
C HIS A 80 14.91 -5.41 9.46
N GLY A 81 14.05 -4.39 9.58
CA GLY A 81 14.17 -3.16 8.81
C GLY A 81 13.97 -3.35 7.30
N TYR A 82 13.06 -4.25 6.89
CA TYR A 82 12.71 -4.46 5.48
C TYR A 82 11.40 -3.76 5.12
N CYS A 83 11.32 -3.21 3.91
CA CYS A 83 10.08 -2.74 3.32
C CYS A 83 9.10 -3.91 3.14
N ALA A 84 7.91 -3.80 3.73
CA ALA A 84 6.88 -4.82 3.74
C ALA A 84 6.36 -5.20 2.34
N LYS A 85 6.44 -4.28 1.36
CA LYS A 85 6.02 -4.52 -0.03
C LYS A 85 7.10 -5.12 -0.93
N CYS A 86 8.30 -4.54 -0.98
CA CYS A 86 9.35 -4.95 -1.93
C CYS A 86 10.46 -5.83 -1.30
N GLY A 87 10.46 -5.99 0.02
CA GLY A 87 11.44 -6.80 0.75
C GLY A 87 12.86 -6.25 0.80
N LYS A 88 13.10 -5.03 0.31
CA LYS A 88 14.41 -4.35 0.39
C LYS A 88 14.61 -3.70 1.76
N LYS A 89 15.85 -3.63 2.25
CA LYS A 89 16.19 -2.90 3.49
C LYS A 89 15.92 -1.40 3.32
N PHE A 90 15.56 -0.72 4.41
CA PHE A 90 15.41 0.74 4.43
C PHE A 90 16.74 1.49 4.24
N GLU A 91 17.88 0.89 4.58
CA GLU A 91 19.22 1.50 4.50
C GLU A 91 19.65 1.98 3.10
N ASN A 92 18.99 1.55 2.02
CA ASN A 92 19.39 1.92 0.65
C ASN A 92 18.61 3.13 0.09
N MET A 93 18.28 4.13 0.89
CA MET A 93 17.49 5.30 0.45
C MET A 93 18.14 6.67 0.68
N ASP A 94 19.46 6.72 0.83
CA ASP A 94 20.23 7.96 0.71
C ASP A 94 21.43 7.71 -0.22
N LYS A 95 21.26 8.07 -1.51
CA LYS A 95 22.30 8.55 -2.43
C LYS A 95 21.65 9.05 -3.71
#